data_AF-A0A3B0VCB9-F1
#
_entry.id   AF-A0A3B0VCB9-F1
#
_cell.length_a   1.000
_cell.length_b   1.000
_cell.length_c   1.000
_cell.angle_alpha   90.00
_cell.angle_beta   90.00
_cell.angle_gamma   90.00
#
_symmetry.space_group_name_H-M   'P 1'
#
loop_
_entity.id
_entity.type
_entity.pdbx_description
1 polymer ?
#
loop_
_entity_poly.entity_id
_entity_poly.type
_entity_poly.pdbx_seq_one_letter_code
_entity_poly.pdbx_strand_id
1 'polypeptide(L)'
;MNTKTKISLVVLISIAIIVYVVFQSNMEAQTDYFNPNKISKNINKSNLKKDTVSTNQYKHQVQSIEEISDEVVDFNEQISKDLSIFGDKFAKTNAITQLQSKPRKDSSDVIEAIETYLEDIEGNQIEIDKLIVNCIGMDNNLADLEEHLTQSEGIITERSFNIYYFYQGLRTSKFCDKLGGRSDPFFVILKSARAGNMLSQLLLIDHLYIAINRNLINPQKYPLKYMNLRDEAVSYLQQLSAKGVTRATVKLSNIYSLSSPLVPANRILNYYYSFLAKKQEGIEPVYVRDLDSLYRGLTDKQKEIVDRMTDNL
;
A
#
# COMPACT_ATOMS: atom_id res chain seq x y z
N MET A 1 -49.87 -5.92 31.66
CA MET A 1 -48.47 -5.48 31.44
C MET A 1 -48.24 -4.16 32.16
N ASN A 2 -47.26 -4.13 33.08
CA ASN A 2 -47.00 -3.04 34.00
C ASN A 2 -46.52 -1.76 33.29
N THR A 3 -47.00 -0.60 33.75
CA THR A 3 -46.67 0.73 33.21
C THR A 3 -45.16 1.02 33.26
N LYS A 4 -44.44 0.45 34.24
CA LYS A 4 -42.97 0.52 34.35
C LYS A 4 -42.26 -0.19 33.19
N THR A 5 -42.80 -1.30 32.69
CA THR A 5 -42.20 -2.06 31.58
C THR A 5 -42.36 -1.32 30.26
N LYS A 6 -43.46 -0.58 30.08
CA LYS A 6 -43.69 0.26 28.89
C LYS A 6 -42.73 1.46 28.83
N ILE A 7 -42.49 2.12 29.97
CA ILE A 7 -41.54 3.25 30.04
C ILE A 7 -40.11 2.78 29.73
N SER A 8 -39.71 1.62 30.26
CA SER A 8 -38.38 1.06 30.01
C SER A 8 -38.15 0.68 28.54
N LEU A 9 -39.17 0.15 27.86
CA LEU A 9 -39.10 -0.20 26.44
C LEU A 9 -39.01 1.05 25.55
N VAL A 10 -39.78 2.09 25.86
CA VAL A 10 -39.76 3.36 25.10
C VAL A 10 -38.39 4.02 25.20
N VAL A 11 -37.78 4.06 26.39
CA VAL A 11 -36.43 4.63 26.58
C VAL A 11 -35.37 3.86 25.79
N LEU A 12 -35.42 2.52 25.78
CA LEU A 12 -34.48 1.69 25.01
C LEU A 12 -34.62 1.92 23.50
N ILE A 13 -35.85 2.03 22.98
CA ILE A 13 -36.10 2.32 21.57
C ILE A 13 -35.59 3.72 21.21
N SER A 14 -35.81 4.71 22.07
CA SER A 14 -35.30 6.07 21.84
C SER A 14 -33.76 6.12 21.80
N ILE A 15 -33.07 5.39 22.69
CA ILE A 15 -31.61 5.31 22.68
C ILE A 15 -31.11 4.62 21.40
N ALA A 16 -31.74 3.51 21.00
CA ALA A 16 -31.37 2.80 19.78
C ALA A 16 -31.54 3.67 18.51
N ILE A 17 -32.60 4.49 18.45
CA ILE A 17 -32.82 5.44 17.35
C ILE A 17 -31.74 6.53 17.35
N ILE A 18 -31.38 7.08 18.51
CA ILE A 18 -30.32 8.10 18.61
C ILE A 18 -28.97 7.53 18.16
N VAL A 19 -28.62 6.32 18.62
CA VAL A 19 -27.38 5.63 18.20
C VAL A 19 -27.38 5.37 16.70
N TYR A 20 -28.51 4.93 16.14
CA TYR A 20 -28.66 4.70 14.70
C TYR A 20 -28.53 5.99 13.88
N VAL A 21 -29.12 7.10 14.33
CA VAL A 21 -29.01 8.41 13.66
C VAL A 21 -27.58 8.95 13.73
N VAL A 22 -26.91 8.83 14.88
CA VAL A 22 -25.49 9.22 15.01
C VAL A 22 -24.60 8.35 14.13
N PHE A 23 -24.83 7.04 14.09
CA PHE A 23 -24.07 6.11 13.25
C PHE A 23 -24.28 6.38 11.76
N GLN A 24 -25.53 6.60 11.32
CA GLN A 24 -25.83 6.96 9.93
C GLN A 24 -25.26 8.33 9.54
N SER A 25 -25.33 9.34 10.43
CA SER A 25 -24.74 10.66 10.16
C SER A 25 -23.20 10.61 10.04
N ASN A 26 -22.53 9.69 10.76
CA ASN A 26 -21.10 9.45 10.60
C ASN A 26 -20.76 8.65 9.34
N MET A 27 -21.64 7.76 8.88
CA MET A 27 -21.47 7.04 7.60
C MET A 27 -21.74 7.94 6.39
N GLU A 28 -22.71 8.87 6.46
CA GLU A 28 -22.91 9.90 5.45
C GLU A 28 -21.74 10.90 5.42
N ALA A 29 -21.17 11.26 6.58
CA ALA A 29 -19.92 12.02 6.61
C ALA A 29 -18.75 11.26 5.94
N GLN A 30 -18.64 9.94 6.07
CA GLN A 30 -17.60 9.18 5.37
C GLN A 30 -17.82 9.04 3.85
N THR A 31 -19.06 9.13 3.37
CA THR A 31 -19.36 8.99 1.93
C THR A 31 -19.34 10.32 1.18
N ASP A 32 -19.68 11.44 1.82
CA ASP A 32 -19.55 12.78 1.22
C ASP A 32 -18.08 13.31 1.24
N TYR A 33 -17.17 12.65 1.96
CA TYR A 33 -15.73 12.98 1.98
C TYR A 33 -14.97 12.56 0.69
N PHE A 34 -15.62 11.85 -0.25
CA PHE A 34 -14.97 11.31 -1.46
C PHE A 34 -15.66 11.70 -2.78
N ASN A 35 -16.41 12.81 -2.81
CA ASN A 35 -16.94 13.35 -4.06
C ASN A 35 -16.21 14.66 -4.46
N PRO A 36 -15.29 14.65 -5.44
CA PRO A 36 -14.49 15.82 -5.80
C PRO A 36 -15.28 16.98 -6.44
N ASN A 37 -16.60 16.85 -6.62
CA ASN A 37 -17.43 17.82 -7.35
C ASN A 37 -18.25 18.80 -6.49
N LYS A 38 -17.99 18.93 -5.18
CA LYS A 38 -18.66 19.91 -4.31
C LYS A 38 -17.74 20.97 -3.68
N ILE A 39 -16.73 21.43 -4.42
CA ILE A 39 -16.12 22.74 -4.16
C ILE A 39 -16.46 23.67 -5.32
N SER A 40 -17.72 24.13 -5.36
CA SER A 40 -18.02 25.36 -6.07
C SER A 40 -19.17 26.09 -5.36
N LYS A 41 -18.96 27.40 -5.18
CA LYS A 41 -19.91 28.43 -4.71
C LYS A 41 -20.10 28.55 -3.20
N ASN A 42 -19.15 29.22 -2.55
CA ASN A 42 -19.38 30.55 -1.97
C ASN A 42 -18.13 31.04 -1.22
N ILE A 43 -17.32 31.88 -1.88
CA ILE A 43 -16.43 32.79 -1.16
C ILE A 43 -16.60 34.17 -1.78
N ASN A 44 -17.11 35.07 -0.94
CA ASN A 44 -17.30 36.48 -1.24
C ASN A 44 -15.99 37.14 -1.67
N LYS A 45 -16.11 38.03 -2.67
CA LYS A 45 -15.08 38.98 -3.07
C LYS A 45 -14.63 39.83 -1.87
N SER A 46 -13.41 39.63 -1.39
CA SER A 46 -12.58 40.75 -0.92
C SER A 46 -11.10 40.36 -0.85
N ASN A 47 -10.30 41.03 -1.68
CA ASN A 47 -8.88 41.34 -1.50
C ASN A 47 -7.95 40.21 -1.03
N LEU A 48 -7.60 39.31 -1.94
CA LEU A 48 -6.34 38.57 -1.88
C LEU A 48 -5.55 38.88 -3.15
N LYS A 49 -4.32 39.37 -2.95
CA LYS A 49 -3.34 39.67 -3.99
C LYS A 49 -3.22 38.47 -4.92
N LYS A 50 -3.18 38.75 -6.23
CA LYS A 50 -2.83 37.79 -7.27
C LYS A 50 -1.38 37.32 -7.05
N ASP A 51 -1.19 36.37 -6.15
CA ASP A 51 -0.14 35.39 -6.37
C ASP A 51 -0.68 34.45 -7.41
N THR A 52 -0.21 34.68 -8.64
CA THR A 52 -0.42 33.83 -9.78
C THR A 52 0.13 32.45 -9.41
N VAL A 53 -0.71 31.59 -8.84
CA VAL A 53 -0.46 30.17 -8.78
C VAL A 53 -0.33 29.76 -10.23
N SER A 54 0.91 29.64 -10.67
CA SER A 54 1.31 28.90 -11.85
C SER A 54 0.47 27.63 -11.84
N THR A 55 -0.52 27.55 -12.72
CA THR A 55 -1.04 26.28 -13.19
C THR A 55 0.20 25.56 -13.74
N ASN A 56 0.84 24.76 -12.88
CA ASN A 56 1.85 23.81 -13.29
C ASN A 56 1.16 22.87 -14.26
N GLN A 57 1.17 23.25 -15.53
CA GLN A 57 0.99 22.34 -16.63
C GLN A 57 2.09 21.30 -16.43
N TYR A 58 1.71 20.16 -15.86
CA TYR A 58 2.56 18.97 -15.84
C TYR A 58 2.90 18.68 -17.31
N LYS A 59 4.03 19.20 -17.80
CA LYS A 59 4.67 18.67 -18.99
C LYS A 59 5.00 17.23 -18.62
N HIS A 60 4.27 16.29 -19.22
CA HIS A 60 4.59 14.88 -19.16
C HIS A 60 5.96 14.69 -19.82
N GLN A 61 7.03 14.84 -19.04
CA GLN A 61 8.37 14.45 -19.46
C GLN A 61 8.55 12.98 -19.08
N VAL A 62 8.39 12.14 -20.08
CA VAL A 62 8.84 10.76 -20.04
C VAL A 62 10.36 10.79 -19.98
N GLN A 63 10.95 10.04 -19.04
CA GLN A 63 12.40 9.86 -19.00
C GLN A 63 12.83 9.02 -20.21
N SER A 64 13.96 9.37 -20.82
CA SER A 64 14.55 8.54 -21.87
C SER A 64 14.89 7.15 -21.32
N ILE A 65 14.56 6.11 -22.07
CA ILE A 65 14.92 4.74 -21.70
C ILE A 65 16.42 4.55 -21.87
N GLU A 66 17.05 3.95 -20.86
CA GLU A 66 18.47 3.61 -20.85
C GLU A 66 18.68 2.18 -21.35
N GLU A 67 19.87 1.88 -21.85
CA GLU A 67 20.26 0.50 -22.14
C GLU A 67 20.33 -0.29 -20.82
N ILE A 68 19.78 -1.51 -20.82
CA ILE A 68 19.68 -2.33 -19.61
C ILE A 68 21.08 -2.83 -19.23
N SER A 69 21.55 -2.46 -18.03
CA SER A 69 22.83 -2.92 -17.50
C SER A 69 22.72 -4.31 -16.86
N ASP A 70 23.86 -5.01 -16.73
CA ASP A 70 23.93 -6.31 -16.02
C ASP A 70 23.42 -6.21 -14.58
N GLU A 71 23.71 -5.11 -13.88
CA GLU A 71 23.20 -4.83 -12.53
C GLU A 71 21.66 -4.85 -12.47
N VAL A 72 20.99 -4.30 -13.50
CA VAL A 72 19.52 -4.29 -13.59
C VAL A 72 18.99 -5.68 -13.93
N VAL A 73 19.70 -6.44 -14.76
CA VAL A 73 19.35 -7.84 -15.06
C VAL A 73 19.39 -8.68 -13.79
N ASP A 74 20.51 -8.64 -13.06
CA ASP A 74 20.69 -9.36 -11.80
C ASP A 74 19.63 -8.95 -10.76
N PHE A 75 19.35 -7.65 -10.66
CA PHE A 75 18.30 -7.15 -9.77
C PHE A 75 16.90 -7.67 -10.16
N ASN A 76 16.55 -7.64 -11.44
CA ASN A 76 15.27 -8.18 -11.92
C ASN A 76 15.15 -9.68 -11.63
N GLU A 77 16.21 -10.46 -11.83
CA GLU A 77 16.23 -11.88 -11.50
C GLU A 77 16.08 -12.13 -10.00
N GLN A 78 16.80 -11.39 -9.17
CA GLN A 78 16.72 -11.49 -7.72
C GLN A 78 15.30 -11.17 -7.24
N ILE A 79 14.72 -10.06 -7.70
CA ILE A 79 13.38 -9.64 -7.29
C ILE A 79 12.31 -10.61 -7.77
N SER A 80 12.48 -11.20 -8.95
CA SER A 80 11.59 -12.26 -9.43
C SER A 80 11.59 -13.46 -8.47
N LYS A 81 12.75 -13.86 -7.95
CA LYS A 81 12.87 -14.92 -6.93
C LYS A 81 12.30 -14.50 -5.58
N ASP A 82 12.72 -13.35 -5.07
CA ASP A 82 12.35 -12.85 -3.74
C ASP A 82 10.85 -12.55 -3.62
N LEU A 83 10.25 -12.00 -4.70
CA LEU A 83 8.83 -11.63 -4.78
C LEU A 83 7.94 -12.66 -5.51
N SER A 84 8.46 -13.85 -5.82
CA SER A 84 7.72 -14.85 -6.59
C SER A 84 6.36 -15.17 -5.97
N ILE A 85 5.30 -14.98 -6.75
CA ILE A 85 3.92 -15.37 -6.41
C ILE A 85 3.76 -16.90 -6.55
N PHE A 86 4.58 -17.54 -7.39
CA PHE A 86 4.48 -18.95 -7.74
C PHE A 86 5.37 -19.81 -6.85
N GLY A 87 4.98 -19.95 -5.58
CA GLY A 87 5.25 -21.15 -4.79
C GLY A 87 6.71 -21.55 -4.52
N ASP A 88 7.69 -20.71 -4.82
CA ASP A 88 9.07 -20.99 -4.42
C ASP A 88 9.15 -20.93 -2.90
N LYS A 89 9.36 -22.09 -2.27
CA LYS A 89 9.49 -22.20 -0.81
C LYS A 89 10.63 -21.34 -0.26
N PHE A 90 11.59 -20.92 -1.09
CA PHE A 90 12.72 -20.10 -0.65
C PHE A 90 12.55 -18.60 -0.93
N ALA A 91 11.46 -18.18 -1.57
CA ALA A 91 11.18 -16.76 -1.77
C ALA A 91 11.06 -16.04 -0.42
N LYS A 92 11.71 -14.88 -0.27
CA LYS A 92 11.59 -14.00 0.90
C LYS A 92 10.14 -13.68 1.23
N THR A 93 9.30 -13.50 0.21
CA THR A 93 7.86 -13.35 0.39
C THR A 93 7.21 -14.51 1.16
N ASN A 94 7.71 -15.73 1.06
CA ASN A 94 7.12 -16.88 1.74
C ASN A 94 7.60 -17.07 3.18
N ALA A 95 8.63 -16.35 3.64
CA ALA A 95 9.18 -16.50 4.99
C ALA A 95 8.13 -16.26 6.09
N ILE A 96 7.36 -15.17 6.01
CA ILE A 96 6.29 -14.88 6.99
C ILE A 96 5.14 -15.87 6.87
N THR A 97 4.77 -16.30 5.67
CA THR A 97 3.75 -17.34 5.48
C THR A 97 4.18 -18.67 6.11
N GLN A 98 5.47 -19.01 6.03
CA GLN A 98 6.01 -20.19 6.71
C GLN A 98 5.99 -20.05 8.22
N LEU A 99 6.27 -18.85 8.74
CA LEU A 99 6.06 -18.51 10.15
C LEU A 99 4.58 -18.52 10.54
N GLN A 100 3.61 -18.66 9.63
CA GLN A 100 2.20 -18.89 9.98
C GLN A 100 1.79 -20.35 9.88
N SER A 101 2.50 -21.16 9.07
CA SER A 101 2.12 -22.54 8.79
C SER A 101 2.89 -23.60 9.56
N LYS A 102 4.12 -23.30 10.02
CA LYS A 102 4.97 -24.30 10.72
C LYS A 102 4.34 -24.74 12.05
N PRO A 103 4.22 -26.05 12.31
CA PRO A 103 3.78 -26.58 13.61
C PRO A 103 4.64 -26.03 14.74
N ARG A 104 4.02 -25.43 15.75
CA ARG A 104 4.74 -24.91 16.93
C ARG A 104 3.98 -25.09 18.24
N LYS A 105 4.72 -24.98 19.34
CA LYS A 105 4.21 -25.11 20.72
C LYS A 105 4.12 -23.78 21.46
N ASP A 106 4.89 -22.78 21.03
CA ASP A 106 4.93 -21.43 21.58
C ASP A 106 5.33 -20.41 20.49
N SER A 107 5.55 -19.16 20.89
CA SER A 107 5.90 -18.03 20.00
C SER A 107 7.39 -17.72 19.88
N SER A 108 8.29 -18.51 20.49
CA SER A 108 9.70 -18.15 20.62
C SER A 108 10.41 -18.04 19.27
N ASP A 109 10.11 -18.96 18.35
CA ASP A 109 10.64 -18.98 16.98
C ASP A 109 10.22 -17.74 16.18
N VAL A 110 8.98 -17.29 16.39
CA VAL A 110 8.44 -16.07 15.76
C VAL A 110 9.15 -14.83 16.31
N ILE A 111 9.37 -14.77 17.62
CA ILE A 111 10.09 -13.65 18.26
C ILE A 111 11.52 -13.58 17.74
N GLU A 112 12.25 -14.70 17.75
CA GLU A 112 13.63 -14.79 17.24
C GLU A 112 13.73 -14.38 15.77
N ALA A 113 12.78 -14.82 14.93
CA ALA A 113 12.75 -14.42 13.52
C ALA A 113 12.52 -12.92 13.35
N ILE A 114 11.59 -12.32 14.11
CA ILE A 114 11.34 -10.88 14.09
C ILE A 114 12.59 -10.10 14.52
N GLU A 115 13.25 -10.53 15.60
CA GLU A 115 14.48 -9.91 16.08
C GLU A 115 15.58 -9.97 15.01
N THR A 116 15.77 -11.13 14.39
CA THR A 116 16.71 -11.31 13.28
C THR A 116 16.42 -10.36 12.11
N TYR A 117 15.16 -10.21 11.71
CA TYR A 117 14.80 -9.28 10.63
C TYR A 117 15.06 -7.81 11.00
N LEU A 118 14.89 -7.46 12.28
CA LEU A 118 15.14 -6.11 12.78
C LEU A 118 16.62 -5.77 12.93
N GLU A 119 17.51 -6.76 13.05
CA GLU A 119 18.97 -6.54 13.07
C GLU A 119 19.49 -6.01 11.73
N ASP A 120 18.90 -6.46 10.61
CA ASP A 120 19.21 -5.98 9.26
C ASP A 120 17.92 -5.60 8.50
N ILE A 121 17.42 -4.40 8.79
CA ILE A 121 16.20 -3.89 8.15
C ILE A 121 16.36 -3.74 6.63
N GLU A 122 17.57 -3.41 6.15
CA GLU A 122 17.82 -3.18 4.73
C GLU A 122 17.82 -4.50 3.93
N GLY A 123 18.40 -5.57 4.49
CA GLY A 123 18.38 -6.89 3.87
C GLY A 123 17.03 -7.61 3.93
N ASN A 124 16.20 -7.28 4.92
CA ASN A 124 14.94 -7.97 5.23
C ASN A 124 13.67 -7.13 4.96
N GLN A 125 13.74 -6.17 4.02
CA GLN A 125 12.64 -5.24 3.73
C GLN A 125 11.31 -5.96 3.40
N ILE A 126 11.37 -7.09 2.68
CA ILE A 126 10.20 -7.86 2.24
C ILE A 126 9.51 -8.53 3.44
N GLU A 127 10.29 -9.15 4.32
CA GLU A 127 9.82 -9.79 5.54
C GLU A 127 9.23 -8.76 6.50
N ILE A 128 9.94 -7.64 6.69
CA ILE A 128 9.49 -6.51 7.50
C ILE A 128 8.16 -5.97 6.99
N ASP A 129 7.99 -5.80 5.68
CA ASP A 129 6.73 -5.36 5.09
C ASP A 129 5.56 -6.29 5.40
N LYS A 130 5.81 -7.59 5.34
CA LYS A 130 4.79 -8.58 5.67
C LYS A 130 4.45 -8.56 7.15
N LEU A 131 5.43 -8.44 8.05
CA LEU A 131 5.18 -8.27 9.48
C LEU A 131 4.36 -7.00 9.75
N ILE A 132 4.73 -5.91 9.10
CA ILE A 132 4.03 -4.63 9.06
C ILE A 132 2.55 -4.91 8.73
N VAL A 133 2.23 -5.51 7.59
CA VAL A 133 0.83 -5.77 7.19
C VAL A 133 0.09 -6.60 8.24
N ASN A 134 0.75 -7.59 8.85
CA ASN A 134 0.16 -8.43 9.90
C ASN A 134 -0.12 -7.70 11.22
N CYS A 135 0.46 -6.53 11.47
CA CYS A 135 0.07 -5.70 12.62
C CYS A 135 -1.33 -5.08 12.47
N ILE A 136 -1.86 -4.99 11.24
CA ILE A 136 -3.18 -4.43 11.00
C ILE A 136 -4.24 -5.41 11.51
N GLY A 137 -4.99 -5.02 12.54
CA GLY A 137 -6.04 -5.86 13.13
C GLY A 137 -5.53 -7.00 14.01
N MET A 138 -4.25 -6.98 14.41
CA MET A 138 -3.63 -8.03 15.23
C MET A 138 -4.43 -8.33 16.51
N ASP A 139 -4.87 -7.30 17.25
CA ASP A 139 -5.58 -7.49 18.51
C ASP A 139 -6.95 -8.17 18.31
N ASN A 140 -7.66 -7.82 17.24
CA ASN A 140 -8.93 -8.47 16.90
C ASN A 140 -8.69 -9.92 16.50
N ASN A 141 -7.69 -10.19 15.65
CA ASN A 141 -7.34 -11.55 15.25
C ASN A 141 -6.96 -12.42 16.44
N LEU A 142 -6.22 -11.87 17.42
CA LEU A 142 -5.90 -12.57 18.66
C LEU A 142 -7.13 -12.87 19.49
N ALA A 143 -8.00 -11.88 19.71
CA ALA A 143 -9.23 -12.07 20.48
C ALA A 143 -10.14 -13.14 19.85
N ASP A 144 -10.33 -13.09 18.53
CA ASP A 144 -11.11 -14.08 17.79
C ASP A 144 -10.50 -15.48 17.95
N LEU A 145 -9.18 -15.63 17.79
CA LEU A 145 -8.51 -16.92 17.93
C LEU A 145 -8.59 -17.45 19.37
N GLU A 146 -8.44 -16.59 20.39
CA GLU A 146 -8.58 -16.98 21.80
C GLU A 146 -9.99 -17.47 22.13
N GLU A 147 -11.01 -16.82 21.59
CA GLU A 147 -12.39 -17.27 21.72
C GLU A 147 -12.59 -18.66 21.09
N HIS A 148 -12.08 -18.87 19.87
CA HIS A 148 -12.18 -20.17 19.20
C HIS A 148 -11.38 -21.27 19.89
N LEU A 149 -10.26 -20.94 20.53
CA LEU A 149 -9.44 -21.90 21.30
C LEU A 149 -10.08 -22.32 22.62
N THR A 150 -10.97 -21.49 23.19
CA THR A 150 -11.60 -21.73 24.50
C THR A 150 -13.00 -22.35 24.41
N GLN A 151 -13.66 -22.25 23.25
CA GLN A 151 -14.95 -22.91 23.02
C GLN A 151 -14.77 -24.43 22.87
N SER A 152 -15.38 -25.20 23.78
CA SER A 152 -15.22 -26.66 23.91
C SER A 152 -15.74 -27.50 22.73
N GLU A 153 -16.40 -26.88 21.74
CA GLU A 153 -17.03 -27.55 20.61
C GLU A 153 -16.29 -27.31 19.27
N GLY A 154 -15.26 -26.46 19.25
CA GLY A 154 -14.48 -26.17 18.05
C GLY A 154 -13.35 -27.17 17.81
N ILE A 155 -13.28 -27.77 16.62
CA ILE A 155 -12.07 -28.47 16.17
C ILE A 155 -11.00 -27.41 15.92
N ILE A 156 -10.10 -27.20 16.89
CA ILE A 156 -8.93 -26.35 16.70
C ILE A 156 -8.00 -27.05 15.72
N THR A 157 -7.89 -26.50 14.52
CA THR A 157 -6.94 -27.01 13.54
C THR A 157 -5.51 -26.61 13.96
N GLU A 158 -4.53 -27.45 13.63
CA GLU A 158 -3.10 -27.13 13.79
C GLU A 158 -2.76 -25.77 13.13
N ARG A 159 -3.41 -25.46 12.01
CA ARG A 159 -3.27 -24.17 11.34
C ARG A 159 -3.73 -23.00 12.22
N SER A 160 -4.91 -23.09 12.86
CA SER A 160 -5.41 -22.04 13.74
C SER A 160 -4.48 -21.82 14.93
N PHE A 161 -3.91 -22.91 15.47
CA PHE A 161 -2.95 -22.88 16.57
C PHE A 161 -1.63 -22.20 16.16
N ASN A 162 -1.11 -22.51 14.98
CA ASN A 162 0.10 -21.86 14.45
C ASN A 162 -0.13 -20.37 14.19
N ILE A 163 -1.28 -19.99 13.62
CA ILE A 163 -1.64 -18.59 13.41
C ILE A 163 -1.77 -17.84 14.74
N TYR A 164 -2.36 -18.46 15.77
CA TYR A 164 -2.42 -17.89 17.12
C TYR A 164 -1.03 -17.55 17.66
N TYR A 165 -0.10 -18.52 17.68
CA TYR A 165 1.25 -18.28 18.17
C TYR A 165 2.06 -17.32 17.31
N PHE A 166 1.76 -17.21 16.01
CA PHE A 166 2.32 -16.15 15.16
C PHE A 166 1.91 -14.76 15.67
N TYR A 167 0.61 -14.52 15.85
CA TYR A 167 0.15 -13.21 16.33
C TYR A 167 0.58 -12.95 17.78
N GLN A 168 0.65 -13.99 18.62
CA GLN A 168 1.16 -13.85 19.99
C GLN A 168 2.65 -13.48 19.99
N GLY A 169 3.46 -14.02 19.08
CA GLY A 169 4.86 -13.64 18.90
C GLY A 169 5.01 -12.21 18.37
N LEU A 170 4.17 -11.83 17.41
CA LEU A 170 4.13 -10.47 16.89
C LEU A 170 3.80 -9.43 17.99
N ARG A 171 2.88 -9.77 18.90
CA ARG A 171 2.55 -8.96 20.07
C ARG A 171 3.70 -8.92 21.09
N THR A 172 4.25 -10.09 21.44
CA THR A 172 5.27 -10.21 22.48
C THR A 172 6.60 -9.56 22.09
N SER A 173 6.97 -9.62 20.80
CA SER A 173 8.17 -8.95 20.26
C SER A 173 8.07 -7.41 20.29
N LYS A 174 6.88 -6.85 20.57
CA LYS A 174 6.59 -5.41 20.50
C LYS A 174 6.92 -4.80 19.15
N PHE A 175 6.93 -5.60 18.08
CA PHE A 175 7.19 -5.11 16.74
C PHE A 175 6.14 -4.08 16.32
N CYS A 176 4.86 -4.37 16.55
CA CYS A 176 3.77 -3.46 16.20
C CYS A 176 3.82 -2.14 16.98
N ASP A 177 4.33 -2.14 18.22
CA ASP A 177 4.49 -0.93 19.04
C ASP A 177 5.56 0.03 18.47
N LYS A 178 6.46 -0.47 17.62
CA LYS A 178 7.47 0.36 16.94
C LYS A 178 6.86 1.17 15.80
N LEU A 179 5.74 0.69 15.23
CA LEU A 179 5.09 1.31 14.08
C LEU A 179 4.43 2.63 14.48
N GLY A 180 4.63 3.69 13.70
CA GLY A 180 4.21 5.04 14.08
C GLY A 180 5.19 5.79 14.98
N GLY A 181 6.18 5.09 15.56
CA GLY A 181 7.15 5.63 16.50
C GLY A 181 8.47 6.09 15.85
N ARG A 182 9.43 6.53 16.67
CA ARG A 182 10.78 6.90 16.20
C ARG A 182 11.61 5.71 15.71
N SER A 183 11.24 4.50 16.13
CA SER A 183 11.88 3.24 15.75
C SER A 183 11.14 2.52 14.62
N ASP A 184 10.25 3.21 13.90
CA ASP A 184 9.54 2.62 12.77
C ASP A 184 10.55 2.23 11.66
N PRO A 185 10.55 0.98 11.18
CA PRO A 185 11.41 0.54 10.07
C PRO A 185 11.31 1.41 8.81
N PHE A 186 10.17 2.08 8.60
CA PHE A 186 9.96 3.04 7.51
C PHE A 186 11.09 4.06 7.39
N PHE A 187 11.62 4.58 8.52
CA PHE A 187 12.66 5.61 8.48
C PHE A 187 14.01 5.08 8.00
N VAL A 188 14.33 3.82 8.32
CA VAL A 188 15.54 3.16 7.83
C VAL A 188 15.41 2.93 6.33
N ILE A 189 14.27 2.41 5.88
CA ILE A 189 14.00 2.14 4.46
C ILE A 189 14.02 3.45 3.63
N LEU A 190 13.42 4.52 4.14
CA LEU A 190 13.46 5.84 3.50
C LEU A 190 14.91 6.35 3.36
N LYS A 191 15.74 6.12 4.37
CA LYS A 191 17.17 6.50 4.33
C LYS A 191 17.92 5.67 3.28
N SER A 192 17.69 4.35 3.21
CA SER A 192 18.32 3.48 2.21
C SER A 192 17.87 3.81 0.79
N ALA A 193 16.58 4.13 0.57
CA ALA A 193 16.08 4.59 -0.73
C ALA A 193 16.79 5.87 -1.21
N ARG A 194 16.98 6.84 -0.30
CA ARG A 194 17.71 8.08 -0.57
C ARG A 194 19.21 7.86 -0.82
N ALA A 195 19.77 6.80 -0.26
CA ALA A 195 21.15 6.39 -0.50
C ALA A 195 21.35 5.67 -1.83
N GLY A 196 20.28 5.35 -2.57
CA GLY A 196 20.37 4.69 -3.88
C GLY A 196 20.04 3.19 -3.86
N ASN A 197 19.62 2.62 -2.74
CA ASN A 197 19.24 1.21 -2.69
C ASN A 197 18.02 0.95 -3.58
N MET A 198 18.19 0.16 -4.66
CA MET A 198 17.16 -0.09 -5.67
C MET A 198 15.92 -0.79 -5.10
N LEU A 199 16.08 -1.72 -4.15
CA LEU A 199 14.96 -2.40 -3.50
C LEU A 199 14.15 -1.42 -2.65
N SER A 200 14.82 -0.61 -1.83
CA SER A 200 14.15 0.42 -1.04
C SER A 200 13.44 1.44 -1.91
N GLN A 201 14.04 1.86 -3.03
CA GLN A 201 13.43 2.74 -4.02
C GLN A 201 12.18 2.11 -4.66
N LEU A 202 12.24 0.82 -5.00
CA LEU A 202 11.14 0.06 -5.57
C LEU A 202 9.94 -0.08 -4.61
N LEU A 203 10.21 -0.28 -3.31
CA LEU A 203 9.18 -0.55 -2.31
C LEU A 203 8.67 0.73 -1.61
N LEU A 204 9.37 1.87 -1.72
CA LEU A 204 9.05 3.08 -0.95
C LEU A 204 7.59 3.54 -1.07
N ILE A 205 6.99 3.40 -2.26
CA ILE A 205 5.60 3.80 -2.47
C ILE A 205 4.61 2.95 -1.66
N ASP A 206 4.89 1.65 -1.50
CA ASP A 206 4.05 0.72 -0.74
C ASP A 206 4.21 1.00 0.75
N HIS A 207 5.44 1.19 1.21
CA HIS A 207 5.71 1.60 2.58
C HIS A 207 5.03 2.94 2.92
N LEU A 208 5.04 3.90 1.99
CA LEU A 208 4.36 5.18 2.15
C LEU A 208 2.83 4.99 2.27
N TYR A 209 2.23 4.15 1.43
CA TYR A 209 0.82 3.80 1.51
C TYR A 209 0.45 3.20 2.88
N ILE A 210 1.25 2.24 3.33
CA ILE A 210 1.04 1.58 4.60
C ILE A 210 1.20 2.57 5.78
N ALA A 211 2.21 3.44 5.73
CA ALA A 211 2.44 4.49 6.72
C ALA A 211 1.26 5.47 6.85
N ILE A 212 0.61 5.81 5.73
CA ILE A 212 -0.60 6.65 5.74
C ILE A 212 -1.76 5.93 6.41
N ASN A 213 -2.01 4.67 6.05
CA ASN A 213 -3.11 3.89 6.61
C ASN A 213 -2.97 3.67 8.13
N ARG A 214 -1.75 3.79 8.67
CA ARG A 214 -1.45 3.73 10.10
C ARG A 214 -1.41 5.08 10.80
N ASN A 215 -1.68 6.17 10.09
CA ASN A 215 -1.57 7.53 10.59
C ASN A 215 -0.14 7.95 11.03
N LEU A 216 0.92 7.24 10.62
CA LEU A 216 2.31 7.69 10.82
C LEU A 216 2.56 8.98 10.03
N ILE A 217 2.01 9.03 8.82
CA ILE A 217 1.95 10.22 7.98
C ILE A 217 0.49 10.62 7.91
N ASN A 218 0.19 11.85 8.29
CA ASN A 218 -1.14 12.42 8.13
C ASN A 218 -1.11 13.44 6.97
N PRO A 219 -1.60 13.06 5.77
CA PRO A 219 -1.63 13.94 4.60
C PRO A 219 -2.44 15.22 4.82
N GLN A 220 -3.47 15.21 5.68
CA GLN A 220 -4.28 16.39 5.97
C GLN A 220 -3.53 17.37 6.89
N LYS A 221 -2.78 16.84 7.86
CA LYS A 221 -2.00 17.64 8.81
C LYS A 221 -0.71 18.19 8.18
N TYR A 222 -0.08 17.42 7.30
CA TYR A 222 1.20 17.78 6.65
C TYR A 222 1.18 17.55 5.12
N PRO A 223 0.30 18.24 4.38
CA PRO A 223 0.05 17.98 2.96
C PRO A 223 1.29 18.17 2.09
N LEU A 224 2.10 19.21 2.35
CA LEU A 224 3.32 19.47 1.59
C LEU A 224 4.39 18.40 1.81
N LYS A 225 4.60 17.96 3.06
CA LYS A 225 5.56 16.90 3.39
C LYS A 225 5.16 15.59 2.72
N TYR A 226 3.87 15.27 2.78
CA TYR A 226 3.33 14.09 2.11
C TYR A 226 3.50 14.17 0.59
N MET A 227 3.14 15.30 -0.03
CA MET A 227 3.29 15.52 -1.47
C MET A 227 4.74 15.31 -1.92
N ASN A 228 5.70 15.89 -1.19
CA ASN A 228 7.12 15.73 -1.50
C ASN A 228 7.59 14.27 -1.40
N LEU A 229 7.19 13.54 -0.35
CA LEU A 229 7.54 12.12 -0.19
C LEU A 229 6.91 11.23 -1.27
N ARG A 230 5.67 11.53 -1.66
CA ARG A 230 5.00 10.85 -2.76
C ARG A 230 5.74 11.10 -4.07
N ASP A 231 6.02 12.36 -4.39
CA ASP A 231 6.68 12.72 -5.65
C ASP A 231 8.10 12.16 -5.71
N GLU A 232 8.81 12.11 -4.57
CA GLU A 232 10.09 11.42 -4.40
C GLU A 232 9.97 9.91 -4.71
N ALA A 233 9.01 9.21 -4.08
CA ALA A 233 8.80 7.77 -4.33
C ALA A 233 8.39 7.46 -5.78
N VAL A 234 7.53 8.29 -6.39
CA VAL A 234 7.14 8.15 -7.80
C VAL A 234 8.36 8.39 -8.71
N SER A 235 9.18 9.40 -8.43
CA SER A 235 10.40 9.70 -9.19
C SER A 235 11.38 8.52 -9.17
N TYR A 236 11.56 7.86 -8.03
CA TYR A 236 12.38 6.64 -7.94
C TYR A 236 11.85 5.52 -8.84
N LEU A 237 10.54 5.26 -8.82
CA LEU A 237 9.95 4.27 -9.72
C LEU A 237 10.15 4.63 -11.19
N GLN A 238 10.03 5.91 -11.55
CA GLN A 238 10.24 6.38 -12.93
C GLN A 238 11.67 6.13 -13.38
N GLN A 239 12.66 6.43 -12.52
CA GLN A 239 14.07 6.19 -12.79
C GLN A 239 14.37 4.69 -12.93
N LEU A 240 13.86 3.85 -12.02
CA LEU A 240 14.02 2.40 -12.10
C LEU A 240 13.35 1.84 -13.38
N SER A 241 12.17 2.33 -13.73
CA SER A 241 11.45 1.93 -14.95
C SER A 241 12.24 2.29 -16.22
N ALA A 242 12.83 3.49 -16.27
CA ALA A 242 13.68 3.95 -17.37
C ALA A 242 14.95 3.10 -17.53
N LYS A 243 15.48 2.56 -16.43
CA LYS A 243 16.63 1.64 -16.40
C LYS A 243 16.31 0.20 -16.80
N GLY A 244 15.03 -0.15 -17.00
CA GLY A 244 14.63 -1.53 -17.32
C GLY A 244 14.18 -2.38 -16.13
N VAL A 245 13.93 -1.78 -14.96
CA VAL A 245 13.38 -2.52 -13.81
C VAL A 245 11.89 -2.79 -14.04
N THR A 246 11.57 -4.00 -14.50
CA THR A 246 10.22 -4.38 -14.96
C THR A 246 9.16 -4.18 -13.86
N ARG A 247 9.47 -4.54 -12.61
CA ARG A 247 8.55 -4.36 -11.48
C ARG A 247 8.20 -2.90 -11.21
N ALA A 248 9.15 -1.97 -11.40
CA ALA A 248 8.88 -0.54 -11.23
C ALA A 248 7.90 -0.04 -12.30
N THR A 249 8.09 -0.47 -13.55
CA THR A 249 7.21 -0.17 -14.68
C THR A 249 5.78 -0.67 -14.43
N VAL A 250 5.62 -1.90 -13.95
CA VAL A 250 4.32 -2.49 -13.59
C VAL A 250 3.66 -1.72 -12.45
N LYS A 251 4.41 -1.36 -11.40
CA LYS A 251 3.90 -0.55 -10.29
C LYS A 251 3.38 0.80 -10.79
N LEU A 252 4.12 1.49 -11.66
CA LEU A 252 3.68 2.76 -12.24
C LEU A 252 2.40 2.62 -13.06
N SER A 253 2.30 1.58 -13.90
CA SER A 253 1.05 1.29 -14.63
C SER A 253 -0.14 1.18 -13.67
N ASN A 254 0.01 0.36 -12.61
CA ASN A 254 -1.06 0.15 -11.64
C ASN A 254 -1.43 1.43 -10.87
N ILE A 255 -0.44 2.21 -10.44
CA ILE A 255 -0.63 3.47 -9.72
C ILE A 255 -1.43 4.48 -10.56
N TYR A 256 -1.18 4.59 -11.86
CA TYR A 256 -1.90 5.51 -12.74
C TYR A 256 -3.25 4.98 -13.23
N SER A 257 -3.56 3.71 -12.99
CA SER A 257 -4.72 3.02 -13.58
C SER A 257 -6.07 3.48 -13.05
N LEU A 258 -6.12 3.79 -11.76
CA LEU A 258 -7.30 4.25 -11.03
C LEU A 258 -6.85 5.35 -10.07
N SER A 259 -7.78 6.20 -9.65
CA SER A 259 -7.44 7.27 -8.70
C SER A 259 -7.07 6.61 -7.38
N SER A 260 -5.78 6.58 -7.06
CA SER A 260 -5.29 6.14 -5.76
C SER A 260 -5.27 7.33 -4.80
N PRO A 261 -5.44 7.12 -3.48
CA PRO A 261 -5.13 8.14 -2.48
C PRO A 261 -3.70 8.68 -2.61
N LEU A 262 -2.79 7.89 -3.20
CA LEU A 262 -1.42 8.28 -3.47
C LEU A 262 -1.32 9.20 -4.67
N VAL A 263 -1.71 8.73 -5.85
CA VAL A 263 -1.46 9.41 -7.11
C VAL A 263 -2.77 9.52 -7.91
N PRO A 264 -3.07 10.71 -8.48
CA PRO A 264 -4.22 10.85 -9.37
C PRO A 264 -4.13 9.92 -10.57
N ALA A 265 -5.28 9.40 -11.02
CA ALA A 265 -5.35 8.59 -12.23
C ALA A 265 -4.81 9.37 -13.44
N ASN A 266 -4.07 8.67 -14.31
CA ASN A 266 -3.61 9.24 -15.57
C ASN A 266 -3.63 8.17 -16.67
N ARG A 267 -4.59 8.28 -17.59
CA ARG A 267 -4.77 7.28 -18.66
C ARG A 267 -3.58 7.22 -19.63
N ILE A 268 -2.94 8.35 -19.91
CA ILE A 268 -1.76 8.41 -20.80
C ILE A 268 -0.60 7.65 -20.16
N LEU A 269 -0.28 7.97 -18.90
CA LEU A 269 0.82 7.32 -18.19
C LEU A 269 0.51 5.85 -17.89
N ASN A 270 -0.75 5.52 -17.55
CA ASN A 270 -1.16 4.13 -17.40
C ASN A 270 -0.93 3.32 -18.69
N TYR A 271 -1.36 3.83 -19.84
CA TYR A 271 -1.11 3.16 -21.12
C TYR A 271 0.39 3.04 -21.40
N TYR A 272 1.13 4.14 -21.28
CA TYR A 272 2.58 4.19 -21.53
C TYR A 272 3.34 3.16 -20.70
N TYR A 273 3.15 3.13 -19.37
CA TYR A 273 3.84 2.15 -18.53
C TYR A 273 3.34 0.72 -18.73
N SER A 274 2.08 0.52 -19.14
CA SER A 274 1.62 -0.83 -19.53
C SER A 274 2.31 -1.31 -20.81
N PHE A 275 2.43 -0.43 -21.81
CA PHE A 275 3.14 -0.72 -23.05
C PHE A 275 4.61 -1.02 -22.78
N LEU A 276 5.26 -0.18 -21.97
CA LEU A 276 6.66 -0.36 -21.60
C LEU A 276 6.88 -1.67 -20.83
N ALA A 277 5.98 -2.03 -19.90
CA ALA A 277 6.09 -3.29 -19.16
C ALA A 277 6.06 -4.49 -20.11
N LYS A 278 5.19 -4.46 -21.13
CA LYS A 278 5.11 -5.52 -22.15
C LYS A 278 6.36 -5.61 -23.02
N LYS A 279 7.00 -4.47 -23.33
CA LYS A 279 8.28 -4.44 -24.07
C LYS A 279 9.46 -4.95 -23.22
N GLN A 280 9.41 -4.71 -21.92
CA GLN A 280 10.42 -5.13 -20.95
C GLN A 280 10.20 -6.57 -20.44
N GLU A 281 9.16 -7.29 -20.89
CA GLU A 281 8.86 -8.65 -20.43
C GLU A 281 10.09 -9.57 -20.59
N GLY A 282 10.70 -9.89 -19.44
CA GLY A 282 11.77 -10.87 -19.28
C GLY A 282 11.23 -12.21 -18.78
N ILE A 283 11.99 -12.89 -17.91
CA ILE A 283 11.70 -14.25 -17.42
C ILE A 283 10.36 -14.33 -16.63
N GLU A 284 9.88 -13.20 -16.07
CA GLU A 284 8.66 -13.19 -15.27
C GLU A 284 7.41 -12.93 -16.14
N PRO A 285 6.35 -13.76 -16.05
CA PRO A 285 5.07 -13.44 -16.67
C PRO A 285 4.46 -12.24 -15.96
N VAL A 286 4.55 -11.08 -16.60
CA VAL A 286 3.90 -9.87 -16.12
C VAL A 286 2.45 -9.89 -16.56
N TYR A 287 1.51 -9.78 -15.61
CA TYR A 287 0.13 -9.52 -15.98
C TYR A 287 -0.01 -8.05 -16.42
N VAL A 288 0.22 -7.80 -17.70
CA VAL A 288 -0.07 -6.50 -18.32
C VAL A 288 -1.55 -6.48 -18.71
N ARG A 289 -2.25 -5.40 -18.37
CA ARG A 289 -3.65 -5.20 -18.81
C ARG A 289 -3.70 -5.16 -20.35
N ASP A 290 -4.82 -5.57 -20.91
CA ASP A 290 -5.04 -5.53 -22.36
C ASP A 290 -4.79 -4.12 -22.93
N LEU A 291 -3.68 -3.99 -23.67
CA LEU A 291 -3.25 -2.72 -24.26
C LEU A 291 -4.29 -2.18 -25.26
N ASP A 292 -4.99 -3.06 -25.98
CA ASP A 292 -6.00 -2.65 -26.95
C ASP A 292 -7.22 -2.05 -26.24
N SER A 293 -7.61 -2.62 -25.09
CA SER A 293 -8.64 -2.04 -24.25
C SER A 293 -8.22 -0.69 -23.68
N LEU A 294 -6.97 -0.56 -23.20
CA LEU A 294 -6.46 0.71 -22.67
C LEU A 294 -6.42 1.80 -23.75
N TYR A 295 -5.90 1.48 -24.95
CA TYR A 295 -5.79 2.40 -26.08
C TYR A 295 -7.17 2.86 -26.58
N ARG A 296 -8.14 1.94 -26.69
CA ARG A 296 -9.52 2.28 -27.07
C ARG A 296 -10.19 3.21 -26.06
N GLY A 297 -9.80 3.15 -24.79
CA GLY A 297 -10.27 4.05 -23.72
C GLY A 297 -9.68 5.47 -23.75
N LEU A 298 -8.73 5.75 -24.64
CA LEU A 298 -8.11 7.07 -24.83
C LEU A 298 -8.91 7.91 -25.83
N THR A 299 -8.94 9.23 -25.59
CA THR A 299 -9.39 10.20 -26.60
C THR A 299 -8.36 10.32 -27.74
N ASP A 300 -8.77 10.83 -28.90
CA ASP A 300 -7.86 10.94 -30.05
C ASP A 300 -6.61 11.78 -29.76
N LYS A 301 -6.74 12.87 -28.98
CA LYS A 301 -5.58 13.66 -28.52
C LYS A 301 -4.67 12.87 -27.60
N GLN A 302 -5.22 12.00 -26.75
CA GLN A 302 -4.42 11.15 -25.86
C GLN A 302 -3.72 10.04 -26.62
N LYS A 303 -4.36 9.47 -27.65
CA LYS A 303 -3.75 8.51 -28.59
C LYS A 303 -2.53 9.11 -29.26
N GLU A 304 -2.66 10.30 -29.85
CA GLU A 304 -1.53 11.02 -30.46
C GLU A 304 -0.37 11.26 -29.47
N ILE A 305 -0.68 11.53 -28.20
CA ILE A 305 0.37 11.67 -27.16
C ILE A 305 1.05 10.34 -26.89
N VAL A 306 0.30 9.26 -26.66
CA VAL A 306 0.90 7.96 -26.35
C VAL A 306 1.65 7.37 -27.54
N ASP A 307 1.15 7.54 -28.77
CA ASP A 307 1.82 7.09 -29.99
C ASP A 307 3.22 7.71 -30.07
N ARG A 308 3.33 9.04 -29.90
CA ARG A 308 4.63 9.73 -29.84
C ARG A 308 5.54 9.25 -28.71
N MET A 309 4.97 8.87 -27.56
CA MET A 309 5.74 8.36 -26.42
C MET A 309 6.24 6.93 -26.68
N THR A 310 5.55 6.15 -27.52
CA THR A 310 5.88 4.74 -27.80
C THR A 310 6.64 4.51 -29.11
N ASP A 311 6.53 5.40 -30.09
CA ASP A 311 7.13 5.24 -31.43
C ASP A 311 8.68 5.17 -31.42
N ASN A 312 9.31 5.64 -30.35
CA ASN A 312 10.78 5.70 -30.20
C ASN A 312 11.33 4.71 -29.15
N LEU A 313 10.52 3.73 -28.73
CA LEU A 313 10.89 2.68 -27.78
C LEU A 313 10.97 1.31 -28.47
#